data_AF-A0A3D0ZH44-F1
#
_entry.id   AF-A0A3D0ZH44-F1
#
_cell.length_a   1.000
_cell.length_b   1.000
_cell.length_c   1.000
_cell.angle_alpha   90.00
_cell.angle_beta   90.00
_cell.angle_gamma   90.00
#
_symmetry.space_group_name_H-M   'P 1'
#
loop_
_entity.id
_entity.type
_entity.pdbx_description
1 polymer ?
#
loop_
_entity_poly.entity_id
_entity_poly.type
_entity_poly.pdbx_seq_one_letter_code
_entity_poly.pdbx_strand_id
1 'polypeptide(L)'
;MTTEKGAASLLANALAIVLGVAEIPLRLRAWDGSEAGPADAPILEFRSRRALRRILWSPGQLGLSRAYVAGEIDAPGDIFAAFTALSSVGKFSEPGPFRPLTPRELATLVSTAVRLGAVGPNPAPPAEEARVTRKGRLHTRQRDAAAISHHYDVGNDFYALVLGPSMVYS
;
A
#
# COMPACT_ATOMS: atom_id res chain seq x y z
N MET A 1 -2.96 -5.20 26.05
CA MET A 1 -3.35 -5.10 24.63
C MET A 1 -4.83 -5.43 24.51
N THR A 2 -5.68 -4.43 24.28
CA THR A 2 -7.09 -4.64 23.99
C THR A 2 -7.22 -5.08 22.53
N THR A 3 -7.20 -6.39 22.29
CA THR A 3 -7.49 -6.96 20.98
C THR A 3 -9.00 -6.93 20.81
N GLU A 4 -9.56 -5.83 20.29
CA GLU A 4 -10.96 -5.83 19.92
C GLU A 4 -11.18 -6.79 18.74
N LYS A 5 -12.19 -7.67 18.86
CA LYS A 5 -12.58 -8.56 17.76
C LYS A 5 -13.09 -7.70 16.61
N GLY A 6 -12.36 -7.66 15.50
CA GLY A 6 -12.72 -6.85 14.33
C GLY A 6 -11.74 -7.01 13.18
N ALA A 7 -11.97 -6.27 12.10
CA ALA A 7 -11.16 -6.33 10.89
C ALA A 7 -9.68 -5.99 11.16
N ALA A 8 -9.37 -5.05 12.05
CA ALA A 8 -7.99 -4.68 12.38
C ALA A 8 -7.21 -5.84 12.99
N SER A 9 -7.82 -6.65 13.85
CA SER A 9 -7.18 -7.84 14.43
C SER A 9 -6.85 -8.89 13.37
N LEU A 10 -7.73 -9.08 12.38
CA LEU A 10 -7.48 -9.98 11.25
C LEU A 10 -6.38 -9.45 10.32
N LEU A 11 -6.37 -8.14 10.07
CA LEU A 11 -5.32 -7.45 9.31
C LEU A 11 -3.96 -7.55 10.00
N ALA A 12 -3.93 -7.37 11.33
CA ALA A 12 -2.70 -7.43 12.11
C ALA A 12 -2.08 -8.83 12.06
N ASN A 13 -2.90 -9.88 12.20
CA ASN A 13 -2.43 -11.25 12.07
C ASN A 13 -1.92 -11.56 10.64
N ALA A 14 -2.63 -11.09 9.60
CA ALA A 14 -2.17 -11.25 8.23
C ALA A 14 -0.83 -10.53 7.98
N LEU A 15 -0.67 -9.31 8.51
CA LEU A 15 0.55 -8.54 8.39
C LEU A 15 1.71 -9.21 9.16
N ALA A 16 1.47 -9.74 10.36
CA ALA A 16 2.45 -10.50 11.12
C ALA A 16 3.01 -11.70 10.33
N ILE A 17 2.13 -12.47 9.67
CA ILE A 17 2.51 -13.58 8.77
C ILE A 17 3.34 -13.08 7.58
N VAL A 18 2.89 -11.99 6.95
CA VAL A 18 3.59 -11.40 5.79
C VAL A 18 4.98 -10.90 6.20
N LEU A 19 5.12 -10.27 7.35
CA LEU A 19 6.38 -9.77 7.89
C LEU A 19 7.24 -10.85 8.55
N GLY A 20 6.67 -12.00 8.89
CA GLY A 20 7.36 -13.08 9.61
C GLY A 20 7.71 -12.71 11.05
N VAL A 21 6.89 -11.90 11.72
CA VAL A 21 7.11 -11.40 13.08
C VAL A 21 5.97 -11.82 14.00
N ALA A 22 6.24 -11.91 15.30
CA ALA A 22 5.21 -12.21 16.30
C ALA A 22 4.30 -10.99 16.59
N GLU A 23 4.90 -9.79 16.62
CA GLU A 23 4.21 -8.53 16.86
C GLU A 23 4.50 -7.55 15.73
N ILE A 24 3.46 -6.89 15.23
CA ILE A 24 3.59 -5.89 14.16
C ILE A 24 4.08 -4.55 14.73
N PRO A 25 4.88 -3.79 13.96
CA PRO A 25 5.44 -2.50 14.41
C PRO A 25 4.48 -1.32 14.17
N LEU A 26 3.20 -1.60 13.86
CA LEU A 26 2.19 -0.63 13.47
C LEU A 26 0.93 -0.79 14.30
N ARG A 27 0.22 0.33 14.48
CA ARG A 27 -1.17 0.33 14.93
C ARG A 27 -2.08 0.36 13.70
N LEU A 28 -2.91 -0.66 13.53
CA LEU A 28 -3.86 -0.74 12.42
C LEU A 28 -5.22 -0.26 12.88
N ARG A 29 -5.86 0.61 12.09
CA ARG A 29 -7.28 0.95 12.21
C ARG A 29 -8.01 0.44 10.97
N ALA A 30 -9.14 -0.22 11.14
CA ALA A 30 -9.92 -0.73 10.02
C ALA A 30 -11.23 0.04 9.80
N TRP A 31 -11.85 -0.19 8.64
CA TRP A 31 -13.08 0.49 8.20
C TRP A 31 -14.31 0.20 9.06
N ASP A 32 -14.25 -0.82 9.92
CA ASP A 32 -15.28 -1.15 10.90
C ASP A 32 -15.07 -0.45 12.25
N GLY A 33 -14.05 0.42 12.35
CA GLY A 33 -13.68 1.14 13.56
C GLY A 33 -12.77 0.36 14.51
N SER A 34 -12.52 -0.92 14.25
CA SER A 34 -11.63 -1.72 15.09
C SER A 34 -10.18 -1.29 14.98
N GLU A 35 -9.41 -1.52 16.04
CA GLU A 35 -7.98 -1.24 16.09
C GLU A 35 -7.18 -2.44 16.63
N ALA A 36 -5.93 -2.59 16.16
CA ALA A 36 -5.03 -3.65 16.62
C ALA A 36 -3.56 -3.22 16.49
N GLY A 37 -2.70 -3.71 17.40
CA GLY A 37 -1.28 -3.40 17.44
C GLY A 37 -0.87 -2.58 18.69
N PRO A 38 0.41 -2.20 18.81
CA PRO A 38 0.91 -1.40 19.93
C PRO A 38 0.27 -0.01 19.95
N ALA A 39 -0.07 0.51 21.13
CA ALA A 39 -0.77 1.80 21.26
C ALA A 39 0.07 2.99 20.77
N ASP A 40 1.40 2.92 20.98
CA ASP A 40 2.37 3.97 20.68
C ASP A 40 3.00 3.82 19.28
N ALA A 41 2.57 2.83 18.50
CA ALA A 41 3.08 2.62 17.15
C ALA A 41 2.41 3.56 16.11
N PRO A 42 3.10 3.90 15.01
CA PRO A 42 2.52 4.66 13.92
C PRO A 42 1.24 4.02 13.38
N ILE A 43 0.23 4.84 13.10
CA ILE A 43 -1.08 4.38 12.65
C ILE A 43 -1.11 4.19 11.13
N LEU A 44 -1.58 3.02 10.70
CA LEU A 44 -1.97 2.73 9.32
C LEU A 44 -3.47 2.42 9.27
N GLU A 45 -4.23 3.26 8.56
CA GLU A 45 -5.68 3.19 8.48
C GLU A 45 -6.12 2.53 7.18
N PHE A 46 -6.94 1.48 7.28
CA PHE A 46 -7.64 0.84 6.17
C PHE A 46 -9.06 1.36 6.11
N ARG A 47 -9.31 2.36 5.26
CA ARG A 47 -10.63 3.01 5.11
C ARG A 47 -11.64 2.20 4.32
N SER A 48 -11.17 1.21 3.56
CA SER A 48 -12.04 0.37 2.75
C SER A 48 -11.45 -1.02 2.49
N ARG A 49 -12.31 -2.05 2.49
CA ARG A 49 -11.97 -3.40 1.99
C ARG A 49 -11.47 -3.42 0.54
N ARG A 50 -11.71 -2.35 -0.24
CA ARG A 50 -11.15 -2.21 -1.59
C ARG A 50 -9.62 -2.17 -1.59
N ALA A 51 -9.00 -1.68 -0.51
CA ALA A 51 -7.55 -1.70 -0.35
C ALA A 51 -7.00 -3.13 -0.50
N LEU A 52 -7.62 -4.08 0.19
CA LEU A 52 -7.24 -5.48 0.14
C LEU A 52 -7.48 -6.09 -1.25
N ARG A 53 -8.56 -5.70 -1.94
CA ARG A 53 -8.81 -6.15 -3.32
C ARG A 53 -7.70 -5.71 -4.26
N ARG A 54 -7.22 -4.47 -4.14
CA ARG A 54 -6.11 -3.96 -4.97
C ARG A 54 -4.81 -4.73 -4.71
N ILE A 55 -4.52 -5.03 -3.44
CA ILE A 55 -3.35 -5.82 -3.06
C ILE A 55 -3.46 -7.26 -3.60
N LEU A 56 -4.64 -7.88 -3.54
CA LEU A 56 -4.86 -9.23 -4.07
C LEU A 56 -4.75 -9.29 -5.60
N TRP A 57 -5.28 -8.30 -6.32
CA TRP A 57 -5.23 -8.24 -7.79
C TRP A 57 -3.89 -7.76 -8.35
N SER A 58 -3.08 -7.09 -7.54
CA SER A 58 -1.77 -6.58 -7.92
C SER A 58 -0.81 -6.71 -6.74
N PRO A 59 -0.37 -7.94 -6.42
CA PRO A 59 0.52 -8.18 -5.30
C PRO A 59 1.85 -7.44 -5.48
N GLY A 60 2.50 -7.12 -4.37
CA GLY A 60 3.69 -6.25 -4.34
C GLY A 60 3.33 -4.78 -4.11
N GLN A 61 4.22 -3.88 -4.52
CA GLN A 61 4.09 -2.45 -4.23
C GLN A 61 2.92 -1.79 -4.97
N LEU A 62 2.62 -2.22 -6.21
CA LEU A 62 1.60 -1.55 -7.05
C LEU A 62 0.20 -1.55 -6.43
N GLY A 63 -0.28 -2.70 -5.92
CA GLY A 63 -1.61 -2.78 -5.31
C GLY A 63 -1.71 -1.92 -4.04
N LEU A 64 -0.65 -1.90 -3.24
CA LEU A 64 -0.53 -1.05 -2.06
C LEU A 64 -0.53 0.44 -2.42
N SER A 65 0.29 0.84 -3.40
CA SER A 65 0.35 2.21 -3.91
C SER A 65 -1.00 2.68 -4.44
N ARG A 66 -1.70 1.84 -5.22
CA ARG A 66 -3.05 2.16 -5.70
C ARG A 66 -4.06 2.32 -4.56
N ALA A 67 -3.97 1.49 -3.52
CA ALA A 67 -4.85 1.61 -2.36
C ALA A 67 -4.61 2.92 -1.60
N TYR A 68 -3.34 3.33 -1.45
CA TYR A 68 -2.99 4.61 -0.84
C TYR A 68 -3.46 5.80 -1.68
N VAL A 69 -3.12 5.83 -2.97
CA VAL A 69 -3.52 6.93 -3.88
C VAL A 69 -5.04 7.03 -4.02
N ALA A 70 -5.76 5.91 -4.01
CA ALA A 70 -7.24 5.90 -4.01
C ALA A 70 -7.88 6.32 -2.66
N GLY A 71 -7.09 6.62 -1.63
CA GLY A 71 -7.56 6.97 -0.29
C GLY A 71 -8.17 5.79 0.49
N GLU A 72 -7.89 4.55 0.08
CA GLU A 72 -8.39 3.33 0.74
C GLU A 72 -7.47 2.87 1.87
N ILE A 73 -6.19 3.25 1.81
CA ILE A 73 -5.22 3.19 2.91
C ILE A 73 -4.74 4.61 3.17
N ASP A 74 -4.56 4.97 4.43
CA ASP A 74 -3.95 6.23 4.81
C ASP A 74 -3.03 6.05 6.03
N ALA A 75 -2.11 6.97 6.23
CA ALA A 75 -1.27 7.09 7.42
C ALA A 75 -1.49 8.49 8.00
N PRO A 76 -2.55 8.70 8.80
CA PRO A 76 -3.03 10.04 9.21
C PRO A 76 -2.05 10.85 10.11
N GLY A 77 -0.84 10.36 10.31
CA GLY A 77 0.26 11.07 10.95
C GLY A 77 1.47 11.14 10.02
N ASP A 78 2.60 10.60 10.48
CA ASP A 78 3.82 10.56 9.69
C ASP A 78 3.92 9.24 8.89
N ILE A 79 3.72 9.34 7.57
CA ILE A 79 3.88 8.21 6.65
C ILE A 79 5.32 7.68 6.64
N PHE A 80 6.32 8.55 6.87
CA PHE A 80 7.71 8.13 6.97
C PHE A 80 7.93 7.33 8.25
N ALA A 81 7.34 7.71 9.38
CA ALA A 81 7.40 6.91 10.60
C ALA A 81 6.79 5.52 10.40
N ALA A 82 5.65 5.41 9.71
CA ALA A 82 5.06 4.11 9.39
C ALA A 82 5.97 3.26 8.48
N PHE A 83 6.63 3.88 7.49
CA PHE A 83 7.59 3.21 6.63
C PHE A 83 8.85 2.78 7.40
N THR A 84 9.40 3.65 8.23
CA THR A 84 10.55 3.36 9.10
C THR A 84 10.24 2.17 10.00
N ALA A 85 9.09 2.17 10.68
CA ALA A 85 8.66 1.08 11.55
C ALA A 85 8.52 -0.26 10.80
N LEU A 86 7.97 -0.25 9.58
CA LEU A 86 7.89 -1.45 8.73
C LEU A 86 9.27 -1.94 8.26
N SER A 87 10.18 -1.02 7.95
CA SER A 87 11.53 -1.36 7.48
C SER A 87 12.46 -1.84 8.62
N SER A 88 12.15 -1.47 9.86
CA SER A 88 12.95 -1.80 11.05
C SER A 88 12.64 -3.16 11.68
N VAL A 89 11.66 -3.91 11.17
CA VAL A 89 11.38 -5.28 11.64
C VAL A 89 11.20 -6.30 10.51
N GLY A 90 11.42 -7.57 10.87
CA GLY A 90 11.04 -8.73 10.06
C GLY A 90 11.73 -8.78 8.69
N LYS A 91 10.98 -9.24 7.69
CA LYS A 91 11.47 -9.49 6.32
C LYS A 91 12.03 -8.27 5.57
N PHE A 92 11.85 -7.05 6.09
CA PHE A 92 12.39 -5.82 5.48
C PHE A 92 13.69 -5.33 6.14
N SER A 93 14.08 -5.89 7.28
CA SER A 93 15.32 -5.53 7.99
C SER A 93 16.51 -6.40 7.63
N GLU A 94 16.26 -7.61 7.14
CA GLU A 94 17.32 -8.54 6.73
C GLU A 94 17.47 -8.58 5.20
N PRO A 95 18.67 -8.33 4.66
CA PRO A 95 18.95 -8.55 3.25
C PRO A 95 18.88 -10.06 2.94
N GLY A 96 17.84 -10.51 2.25
CA GLY A 96 17.70 -11.92 1.89
C GLY A 96 16.42 -12.24 1.13
N PRO A 97 16.34 -13.41 0.47
CA PRO A 97 15.13 -13.85 -0.19
C PRO A 97 14.02 -14.09 0.85
N PHE A 98 12.80 -13.66 0.53
CA PHE A 98 11.65 -13.89 1.40
C PHE A 98 11.47 -15.39 1.66
N ARG A 99 11.31 -15.77 2.94
CA ARG A 99 10.88 -17.13 3.29
C ARG A 99 9.52 -17.43 2.63
N PRO A 100 9.38 -18.57 1.93
CA PRO A 100 8.10 -18.98 1.37
C PRO A 100 7.08 -19.23 2.47
N LEU A 101 5.82 -18.87 2.19
CA LEU A 101 4.70 -19.12 3.10
C LEU A 101 4.46 -20.62 3.23
N THR A 102 4.24 -21.08 4.47
CA THR A 102 3.76 -22.44 4.73
C THR A 102 2.31 -22.60 4.25
N PRO A 103 1.85 -23.84 3.96
CA PRO A 103 0.45 -24.09 3.58
C PRO A 103 -0.56 -23.55 4.59
N ARG A 104 -0.23 -23.60 5.88
CA ARG A 104 -1.07 -23.09 6.97
C ARG A 104 -1.16 -21.56 6.97
N GLU A 105 -0.04 -20.88 6.76
CA GLU A 105 0.00 -19.42 6.63
C GLU A 105 -0.79 -18.96 5.41
N LEU A 106 -0.61 -19.63 4.27
CA LEU A 106 -1.38 -19.35 3.06
C LEU A 106 -2.89 -19.53 3.29
N ALA A 107 -3.30 -20.64 3.91
CA ALA A 107 -4.70 -20.89 4.26
C ALA A 107 -5.26 -19.81 5.20
N THR A 108 -4.45 -19.33 6.14
CA THR A 108 -4.82 -18.24 7.06
C THR A 108 -5.01 -16.92 6.32
N LEU A 109 -4.10 -16.56 5.42
CA LEU A 109 -4.20 -15.35 4.60
C LEU A 109 -5.43 -15.38 3.68
N VAL A 110 -5.69 -16.52 3.03
CA VAL A 110 -6.88 -16.71 2.20
C VAL A 110 -8.16 -16.61 3.03
N SER A 111 -8.21 -17.27 4.20
CA SER A 111 -9.36 -17.19 5.10
C SER A 111 -9.62 -15.76 5.57
N THR A 112 -8.56 -15.02 5.93
CA THR A 112 -8.65 -13.61 6.29
C THR A 112 -9.21 -12.77 5.14
N ALA A 113 -8.72 -12.95 3.91
CA ALA A 113 -9.24 -12.24 2.74
C ALA A 113 -10.74 -12.49 2.52
N VAL A 114 -11.20 -13.74 2.68
CA VAL A 114 -12.62 -14.09 2.59
C VAL A 114 -13.43 -13.43 3.71
N ARG A 115 -12.99 -13.55 4.97
CA ARG A 115 -13.67 -12.98 6.14
C ARG A 115 -13.79 -11.46 6.09
N LEU A 116 -12.78 -10.78 5.54
CA LEU A 116 -12.77 -9.33 5.37
C LEU A 116 -13.55 -8.86 4.12
N GLY A 117 -14.15 -9.76 3.35
CA GLY A 117 -14.86 -9.42 2.11
C GLY A 117 -13.96 -8.83 1.03
N ALA A 118 -12.67 -9.17 1.07
CA ALA A 118 -11.64 -8.75 0.12
C ALA A 118 -11.69 -9.55 -1.18
N VAL A 119 -12.45 -10.64 -1.25
CA VAL A 119 -12.70 -11.36 -2.52
C VAL A 119 -13.71 -10.57 -3.34
N GLY A 120 -13.37 -10.27 -4.59
CA GLY A 120 -14.21 -9.49 -5.49
C GLY A 120 -13.48 -9.03 -6.76
N PRO A 121 -14.16 -8.26 -7.63
CA PRO A 121 -13.57 -7.77 -8.88
C PRO A 121 -12.42 -6.80 -8.60
N ASN A 122 -11.52 -6.69 -9.58
CA ASN A 122 -10.41 -5.74 -9.54
C ASN A 122 -10.97 -4.30 -9.54
N PRO A 123 -10.71 -3.49 -8.50
CA PRO A 123 -11.12 -2.10 -8.50
C PRO A 123 -10.51 -1.34 -9.68
N ALA A 124 -11.24 -0.36 -10.22
CA ALA A 124 -10.68 0.52 -11.25
C ALA A 124 -9.40 1.21 -10.72
N PRO A 125 -8.37 1.39 -11.54
CA PRO A 125 -7.19 2.17 -11.16
C PRO A 125 -7.56 3.57 -10.65
N PRO A 126 -6.75 4.17 -9.75
CA PRO A 126 -6.92 5.57 -9.34
C PRO A 126 -6.92 6.51 -10.55
N ALA A 127 -7.56 7.68 -10.42
CA ALA A 127 -7.68 8.63 -11.52
C ALA A 127 -6.32 9.21 -11.94
N GLU A 128 -5.39 9.26 -10.99
CA GLU A 128 -4.01 9.72 -11.09
C GLU A 128 -3.13 8.74 -11.88
N GLU A 129 -3.58 7.50 -12.10
CA GLU A 129 -2.82 6.51 -12.86
C GLU A 129 -2.96 6.74 -14.36
N ALA A 130 -1.82 6.87 -15.04
CA ALA A 130 -1.76 7.10 -16.47
C ALA A 130 -2.46 5.99 -17.28
N ARG A 131 -3.45 6.40 -18.07
CA ARG A 131 -4.14 5.52 -19.02
C ARG A 131 -3.40 5.47 -20.35
N VAL A 132 -2.17 4.97 -20.34
CA VAL A 132 -1.45 4.76 -21.61
C VAL A 132 -2.12 3.59 -22.35
N THR A 133 -2.69 3.89 -23.52
CA THR A 133 -3.44 2.93 -24.34
C THR A 133 -2.68 1.61 -24.47
N ARG A 134 -3.22 0.49 -23.98
CA ARG A 134 -2.56 -0.84 -24.11
C ARG A 134 -2.50 -1.37 -25.54
N LYS A 135 -3.20 -0.73 -26.48
CA LYS A 135 -3.23 -1.08 -27.90
C LYS A 135 -2.19 -0.24 -28.67
N GLY A 136 -1.53 -0.86 -29.65
CA GLY A 136 -0.51 -0.23 -30.49
C GLY A 136 0.93 -0.63 -30.12
N ARG A 137 1.88 -0.32 -31.01
CA ARG A 137 3.31 -0.61 -30.79
C ARG A 137 3.84 0.21 -29.62
N LEU A 138 4.68 -0.43 -28.80
CA LEU A 138 5.54 0.26 -27.84
C LEU A 138 6.47 1.23 -28.59
N HIS A 139 6.81 2.36 -27.97
CA HIS A 139 7.74 3.38 -28.51
C HIS A 139 7.30 4.02 -29.84
N THR A 140 6.04 4.44 -29.91
CA THR A 140 5.58 5.31 -31.00
C THR A 140 5.51 6.75 -30.51
N ARG A 141 5.88 7.72 -31.35
CA ARG A 141 5.86 9.15 -31.00
C ARG A 141 4.57 9.60 -30.33
N GLN A 142 3.42 9.15 -30.84
CA GLN A 142 2.12 9.51 -30.29
C GLN A 142 1.89 8.93 -28.89
N ARG A 143 2.27 7.67 -28.65
CA ARG A 143 2.15 7.01 -27.35
C ARG A 143 3.12 7.60 -26.33
N ASP A 144 4.36 7.85 -26.76
CA ASP A 144 5.41 8.41 -25.92
C ASP A 144 5.06 9.85 -25.54
N ALA A 145 4.55 10.66 -26.47
CA ALA A 145 4.05 12.00 -26.18
C ALA A 145 2.90 11.99 -25.17
N ALA A 146 1.93 11.08 -25.30
CA ALA A 146 0.81 10.97 -24.35
C ALA A 146 1.25 10.50 -22.95
N ALA A 147 2.28 9.64 -22.87
CA ALA A 147 2.87 9.24 -21.60
C ALA A 147 3.67 10.38 -20.95
N ILE A 148 4.45 11.12 -21.75
CA ILE A 148 5.21 12.29 -21.29
C ILE A 148 4.25 13.37 -20.78
N SER A 149 3.21 13.71 -21.55
CA SER A 149 2.27 14.77 -21.15
C SER A 149 1.53 14.42 -19.86
N HIS A 150 1.18 13.14 -19.64
CA HIS A 150 0.52 12.75 -18.41
C HIS A 150 1.44 12.83 -17.16
N HIS A 151 2.75 12.65 -17.32
CA HIS A 151 3.68 12.55 -16.19
C HIS A 151 4.53 13.79 -15.95
N TYR A 152 4.76 14.60 -16.98
CA TYR A 152 5.76 15.67 -16.96
C TYR A 152 5.25 16.99 -17.51
N ASP A 153 3.96 17.10 -17.85
CA ASP A 153 3.34 18.40 -18.16
C ASP A 153 3.02 19.18 -16.87
N VAL A 154 4.01 19.20 -15.98
CA VAL A 154 4.08 20.05 -14.80
C VAL A 154 5.20 21.06 -15.04
N GLY A 155 4.83 22.33 -15.19
CA GLY A 155 5.77 23.39 -15.55
C GLY A 155 6.75 23.74 -14.42
N ASN A 156 7.73 24.58 -14.74
CA ASN A 156 8.71 25.09 -13.76
C ASN A 156 8.03 25.75 -12.55
N ASP A 157 6.83 26.31 -12.72
CA ASP A 157 6.06 26.91 -11.63
C ASP A 157 5.75 25.89 -10.52
N PHE A 158 5.41 24.65 -10.88
CA PHE A 158 5.21 23.58 -9.89
C PHE A 158 6.53 23.24 -9.18
N TYR A 159 7.61 23.05 -9.94
CA TYR A 159 8.91 22.72 -9.37
C TYR A 159 9.46 23.83 -8.47
N ALA A 160 9.19 25.10 -8.79
CA ALA A 160 9.58 26.23 -7.95
C ALA A 160 8.91 26.21 -6.57
N LEU A 161 7.69 25.66 -6.46
CA LEU A 161 7.01 25.49 -5.17
C LEU A 161 7.73 24.49 -4.26
N VAL A 162 8.31 23.44 -4.84
CA VAL A 162 8.93 22.34 -4.08
C VAL A 162 10.43 22.55 -3.88
N LEU A 163 11.13 23.01 -4.91
CA LEU A 163 12.60 23.17 -4.95
C LEU A 163 13.05 24.55 -4.48
N GLY A 164 12.15 25.54 -4.44
CA GLY A 164 12.48 26.92 -4.12
C GLY A 164 13.29 27.63 -5.22
N PRO A 165 13.81 28.84 -4.94
CA PRO A 165 14.41 29.72 -5.95
C PRO A 165 15.65 29.17 -6.67
N SER A 166 16.37 28.23 -6.03
CA SER A 166 17.57 27.65 -6.63
C SER A 166 17.26 26.62 -7.71
N MET A 167 16.03 26.08 -7.75
CA MET A 167 15.62 25.00 -8.65
C MET A 167 16.55 23.77 -8.62
N VAL A 168 17.29 23.58 -7.53
CA VAL A 168 18.25 22.48 -7.39
C VAL A 168 17.51 21.21 -6.99
N TYR A 169 17.69 20.16 -7.81
CA TYR A 169 17.19 18.81 -7.56
C TYR A 169 18.38 17.84 -7.47
N SER A 170 19.05 17.86 -6.32
CA SER A 170 20.28 17.08 -6.02
C SER A 170 20.21 16.41 -4.66
#